data_AF-M5CEW4-F1
#
_entry.id   AF-M5CEW4-F1
#
_cell.length_a   1.000
_cell.length_b   1.000
_cell.length_c   1.000
_cell.angle_alpha   90.00
_cell.angle_beta   90.00
_cell.angle_gamma   90.00
#
_symmetry.space_group_name_H-M   'P 1'
#
loop_
_entity.id
_entity.type
_entity.pdbx_description
1 polymer ?
#
loop_
_entity_poly.entity_id
_entity_poly.type
_entity_poly.pdbx_seq_one_letter_code
_entity_poly.pdbx_strand_id
1 'polypeptide(L)'
;MSTSRAPAPLAHPPPQTQFEIETGLPQLASTSKRPPKRRRTAGTAAGVAAEATQLELPPTIEATLAAHESVNARRKLRYHANECWYFVVDCETKSEPEGVDRQDLLISDAAYQAKKDFREYQQPPSNFIRCIPCWKSGTWKTWTNGQGLTRALRTHMREHHTAEFMHKCSKECVTLPEPDGEDLVSPEPYSQDLLNRYIAEWVAIDDQAMQVVERMEFRRIILLASKSPQPLSDSDILHRTKLTKVTEDLYKEDLDCIRNELKQTWGVFR
;
A
#
# COMPACT_ATOMS: atom_id res chain seq x y z
N MET A 1 -38.80 -44.45 -42.57
CA MET A 1 -40.02 -44.15 -41.81
C MET A 1 -39.76 -44.41 -40.34
N SER A 2 -40.19 -43.47 -39.49
CA SER A 2 -40.35 -43.58 -38.04
C SER A 2 -39.10 -43.59 -37.16
N THR A 3 -38.71 -42.37 -36.79
CA THR A 3 -38.03 -41.99 -35.57
C THR A 3 -38.92 -42.27 -34.34
N SER A 4 -38.37 -42.81 -33.26
CA SER A 4 -39.02 -42.80 -31.94
C SER A 4 -38.11 -42.14 -30.93
N ARG A 5 -38.60 -41.04 -30.37
CA ARG A 5 -37.92 -40.05 -29.55
C ARG A 5 -38.24 -40.37 -28.09
N ALA A 6 -37.23 -40.75 -27.30
CA ALA A 6 -37.39 -40.89 -25.85
C ALA A 6 -37.40 -39.50 -25.16
N PRO A 7 -38.19 -39.31 -24.09
CA PRO A 7 -38.43 -38.00 -23.49
C PRO A 7 -37.33 -37.57 -22.51
N ALA A 8 -37.12 -36.26 -22.42
CA ALA A 8 -36.20 -35.62 -21.48
C ALA A 8 -36.73 -35.68 -20.03
N PRO A 9 -35.85 -35.83 -19.02
CA PRO A 9 -36.27 -35.83 -17.62
C PRO A 9 -36.62 -34.42 -17.13
N LEU A 10 -37.73 -34.34 -16.39
CA LEU A 10 -38.30 -33.14 -15.78
C LEU A 10 -37.36 -32.59 -14.70
N ALA A 11 -37.08 -31.30 -14.78
CA ALA A 11 -36.36 -30.56 -13.74
C ALA A 11 -37.25 -30.41 -12.51
N HIS A 12 -36.84 -31.01 -11.39
CA HIS A 12 -37.42 -30.75 -10.08
C HIS A 12 -36.83 -29.43 -9.51
N PRO A 13 -37.65 -28.50 -9.01
CA PRO A 13 -37.14 -27.35 -8.28
C PRO A 13 -36.59 -27.78 -6.90
N PRO A 14 -35.56 -27.09 -6.38
CA PRO A 14 -34.98 -27.43 -5.08
C PRO A 14 -35.98 -27.12 -3.94
N PRO A 15 -35.93 -27.88 -2.83
CA PRO A 15 -36.80 -27.63 -1.69
C PRO A 15 -36.47 -26.28 -1.03
N GLN A 16 -37.50 -25.46 -0.85
CA GLN A 16 -37.44 -24.25 -0.02
C GLN A 16 -37.46 -24.67 1.45
N THR A 17 -36.29 -24.69 2.08
CA THR A 17 -36.18 -24.81 3.53
C THR A 17 -36.34 -23.42 4.15
N GLN A 18 -37.49 -23.16 4.75
CA GLN A 18 -37.68 -22.02 5.65
C GLN A 18 -36.91 -22.31 6.94
N PHE A 19 -35.81 -21.59 7.16
CA PHE A 19 -35.19 -21.49 8.48
C PHE A 19 -35.56 -20.13 9.06
N GLU A 20 -36.55 -20.14 9.96
CA GLU A 20 -36.76 -19.08 10.93
C GLU A 20 -35.60 -19.13 11.93
N ILE A 21 -34.80 -18.06 11.98
CA ILE A 21 -33.81 -17.86 13.03
C ILE A 21 -34.43 -16.88 14.03
N GLU A 22 -35.01 -17.42 15.11
CA GLU A 22 -35.33 -16.66 16.32
C GLU A 22 -34.03 -16.17 16.95
N THR A 23 -33.64 -14.92 16.67
CA THR A 23 -32.63 -14.21 17.45
C THR A 23 -33.26 -13.67 18.73
N GLY A 24 -33.27 -14.49 19.78
CA GLY A 24 -33.55 -14.05 21.15
C GLY A 24 -32.27 -13.68 21.88
N LEU A 25 -32.00 -12.37 22.03
CA LEU A 25 -31.07 -11.85 23.05
C LEU A 25 -31.75 -10.70 23.81
N PRO A 26 -31.55 -10.59 25.15
CA PRO A 26 -32.45 -9.83 26.03
C PRO A 26 -32.29 -8.31 25.91
N GLN A 27 -33.41 -7.60 25.85
CA GLN A 27 -33.47 -6.14 25.96
C GLN A 27 -33.20 -5.69 27.40
N LEU A 28 -32.08 -4.99 27.62
CA LEU A 28 -31.89 -4.12 28.78
C LEU A 28 -32.29 -2.68 28.39
N ALA A 29 -33.30 -2.16 29.09
CA ALA A 29 -33.77 -0.80 28.96
C ALA A 29 -32.71 0.21 29.41
N SER A 30 -32.43 1.22 28.58
CA SER A 30 -31.72 2.43 29.01
C SER A 30 -32.29 3.63 28.24
N THR A 31 -33.02 4.46 28.98
CA THR A 31 -33.56 5.73 28.52
C THR A 31 -32.44 6.76 28.47
N SER A 32 -32.17 7.36 27.31
CA SER A 32 -31.40 8.61 27.24
C SER A 32 -32.07 9.61 26.29
N LYS A 33 -32.39 10.76 26.86
CA LYS A 33 -33.21 11.85 26.31
C LYS A 33 -32.47 12.57 25.18
N ARG A 34 -33.05 12.60 23.97
CA ARG A 34 -32.63 13.55 22.92
C ARG A 34 -33.12 14.96 23.27
N PRO A 35 -32.30 16.02 23.16
CA PRO A 35 -32.78 17.40 23.32
C PRO A 35 -33.53 17.89 22.07
N PRO A 36 -34.53 18.78 22.21
CA PRO A 36 -35.40 19.18 21.12
C PRO A 36 -34.79 20.28 20.24
N LYS A 37 -35.08 20.16 18.93
CA LYS A 37 -34.80 21.10 17.85
C LYS A 37 -35.45 22.46 18.16
N ARG A 38 -34.64 23.50 18.42
CA ARG A 38 -35.13 24.86 18.68
C ARG A 38 -35.50 25.54 17.35
N ARG A 39 -36.81 25.74 17.16
CA ARG A 39 -37.45 26.48 16.08
C ARG A 39 -37.18 27.98 16.27
N ARG A 40 -36.61 28.68 15.27
CA ARG A 40 -36.48 30.14 15.27
C ARG A 40 -37.59 30.75 14.40
N THR A 41 -38.39 31.60 15.02
CA THR A 41 -39.45 32.42 14.44
C THR A 41 -38.86 33.55 13.59
N ALA A 42 -39.54 33.85 12.48
CA ALA A 42 -39.29 35.03 11.66
C ALA A 42 -39.66 36.32 12.41
N GLY A 43 -38.81 37.34 12.31
CA GLY A 43 -39.02 38.68 12.83
C GLY A 43 -38.25 39.69 11.98
N THR A 44 -38.96 40.72 11.56
CA THR A 44 -38.77 41.70 10.49
C THR A 44 -37.49 42.56 10.58
N ALA A 45 -37.09 43.09 9.42
CA ALA A 45 -35.87 43.81 9.09
C ALA A 45 -35.65 45.19 9.75
N ALA A 46 -34.38 45.53 9.96
CA ALA A 46 -33.84 46.89 9.85
C ALA A 46 -32.36 46.77 9.46
N GLY A 47 -31.99 47.35 8.31
CA GLY A 47 -30.67 47.21 7.72
C GLY A 47 -29.60 48.07 8.40
N VAL A 48 -28.38 47.53 8.46
CA VAL A 48 -27.13 48.29 8.43
C VAL A 48 -26.11 47.42 7.68
N ALA A 49 -25.51 47.99 6.63
CA ALA A 49 -24.41 47.39 5.91
C ALA A 49 -23.14 47.45 6.77
N ALA A 50 -22.49 46.31 7.02
CA ALA A 50 -21.10 46.26 7.48
C ALA A 50 -20.52 44.85 7.25
N GLU A 51 -19.57 44.80 6.32
CA GLU A 51 -18.27 44.13 6.47
C GLU A 51 -18.26 42.60 6.67
N ALA A 52 -17.72 41.89 5.68
CA ALA A 52 -17.44 40.46 5.74
C ALA A 52 -16.47 40.19 6.91
N THR A 53 -17.02 39.82 8.07
CA THR A 53 -16.23 39.38 9.20
C THR A 53 -15.63 38.03 8.84
N GLN A 54 -14.34 38.05 8.50
CA GLN A 54 -13.51 36.86 8.39
C GLN A 54 -13.58 36.16 9.75
N LEU A 55 -14.28 35.03 9.81
CA LEU A 55 -14.39 34.22 11.03
C LEU A 55 -13.00 33.63 11.29
N GLU A 56 -12.16 34.31 12.07
CA GLU A 56 -10.89 33.73 12.50
C GLU A 56 -11.19 32.51 13.35
N LEU A 57 -10.84 31.34 12.82
CA LEU A 57 -10.97 30.08 13.52
C LEU A 57 -9.97 30.07 14.68
N PRO A 58 -10.32 29.46 15.82
CA PRO A 58 -9.35 29.25 16.89
C PRO A 58 -8.08 28.58 16.33
N PRO A 59 -6.88 28.97 16.80
CA PRO A 59 -5.60 28.55 16.23
C PRO A 59 -5.44 27.02 16.19
N THR A 60 -6.13 26.30 17.08
CA THR A 60 -6.14 24.84 17.12
C THR A 60 -6.89 24.21 15.94
N ILE A 61 -8.01 24.81 15.50
CA ILE A 61 -8.81 24.32 14.37
C ILE A 61 -8.11 24.66 13.06
N GLU A 62 -7.55 25.86 12.95
CA GLU A 62 -6.75 26.27 11.79
C GLU A 62 -5.50 25.41 11.63
N ALA A 63 -4.76 25.12 12.72
CA ALA A 63 -3.63 24.21 12.68
C ALA A 63 -4.04 22.78 12.28
N THR A 64 -5.21 22.31 12.70
CA THR A 64 -5.74 20.98 12.35
C THR A 64 -6.13 20.91 10.87
N LEU A 65 -6.77 21.96 10.33
CA LEU A 65 -7.14 22.04 8.92
C LEU A 65 -5.89 22.17 8.03
N ALA A 66 -4.92 23.01 8.41
CA ALA A 66 -3.64 23.13 7.72
C ALA A 66 -2.84 21.82 7.76
N ALA A 67 -2.85 21.10 8.87
CA ALA A 67 -2.23 19.78 8.98
C ALA A 67 -2.95 18.75 8.09
N HIS A 68 -4.29 18.75 8.08
CA HIS A 68 -5.08 17.84 7.25
C HIS A 68 -4.94 18.14 5.74
N GLU A 69 -4.87 19.41 5.35
CA GLU A 69 -4.58 19.82 3.97
C GLU A 69 -3.13 19.49 3.57
N SER A 70 -2.16 19.67 4.46
CA SER A 70 -0.75 19.26 4.26
C SER A 70 -0.62 17.74 4.08
N VAL A 71 -1.33 16.94 4.87
CA VAL A 71 -1.38 15.48 4.74
C VAL A 71 -2.05 15.05 3.42
N ASN A 72 -3.13 15.73 3.02
CA ASN A 72 -3.81 15.44 1.75
C ASN A 72 -3.04 15.93 0.52
N ALA A 73 -2.30 17.03 0.62
CA ALA A 73 -1.38 17.51 -0.40
C ALA A 73 -0.19 16.55 -0.55
N ARG A 74 0.37 16.06 0.57
CA ARG A 74 1.40 15.00 0.57
C ARG A 74 0.90 13.69 -0.03
N ARG A 75 -0.38 13.35 0.15
CA ARG A 75 -1.00 12.17 -0.49
C ARG A 75 -1.24 12.32 -2.00
N LYS A 76 -1.11 13.52 -2.59
CA LYS A 76 -1.48 13.79 -4.00
C LYS A 76 -0.34 13.95 -5.01
N LEU A 77 0.93 13.92 -4.62
CA LEU A 77 2.00 13.62 -5.57
C LEU A 77 2.18 12.09 -5.61
N ARG A 78 1.37 11.42 -6.43
CA ARG A 78 1.74 10.08 -6.89
C ARG A 78 3.05 10.25 -7.67
N TYR A 79 4.16 9.86 -7.06
CA TYR A 79 5.45 9.75 -7.74
C TYR A 79 5.28 8.77 -8.90
N HIS A 80 5.11 9.28 -10.11
CA HIS A 80 5.01 8.46 -11.31
C HIS A 80 6.36 7.80 -11.67
N ALA A 81 7.40 7.97 -10.85
CA ALA A 81 8.73 7.39 -10.98
C ALA A 81 9.37 7.64 -12.35
N ASN A 82 9.05 8.77 -12.96
CA ASN A 82 9.50 9.19 -14.28
C ASN A 82 11.02 9.23 -14.38
N GLU A 83 11.68 9.57 -13.28
CA GLU A 83 13.13 9.55 -13.16
C GLU A 83 13.71 8.16 -13.37
N CYS A 84 12.94 7.10 -13.12
CA CYS A 84 13.32 5.74 -13.44
C CYS A 84 12.92 5.38 -14.88
N TRP A 85 11.69 5.73 -15.30
CA TRP A 85 11.13 5.31 -16.58
C TRP A 85 11.81 5.94 -17.80
N TYR A 86 12.42 7.12 -17.66
CA TYR A 86 13.20 7.76 -18.72
C TYR A 86 14.42 6.93 -19.17
N PHE A 87 15.01 6.16 -18.26
CA PHE A 87 16.25 5.39 -18.52
C PHE A 87 16.01 3.95 -18.96
N VAL A 88 14.74 3.59 -19.18
CA VAL A 88 14.37 2.24 -19.59
C VAL A 88 13.46 2.27 -20.81
N VAL A 89 13.57 1.23 -21.61
CA VAL A 89 12.76 0.99 -22.80
C VAL A 89 12.28 -0.45 -22.80
N ASP A 90 11.20 -0.71 -23.51
CA ASP A 90 10.67 -2.05 -23.68
C ASP A 90 11.68 -2.98 -24.35
N CYS A 91 11.55 -4.26 -24.01
CA CYS A 91 12.35 -5.32 -24.59
C CYS A 91 11.53 -6.60 -24.64
N GLU A 92 11.77 -7.41 -25.67
CA GLU A 92 11.11 -8.70 -25.86
C GLU A 92 11.82 -9.82 -25.09
N THR A 93 13.15 -9.72 -24.95
CA THR A 93 14.00 -10.77 -24.39
C THR A 93 14.69 -10.34 -23.11
N LYS A 94 14.93 -11.31 -22.23
CA LYS A 94 15.77 -11.11 -21.06
C LYS A 94 17.26 -11.07 -21.45
N SER A 95 17.66 -11.91 -22.39
CA SER A 95 19.03 -11.99 -22.92
C SER A 95 19.32 -10.87 -23.90
N GLU A 96 20.62 -10.61 -24.08
CA GLU A 96 21.11 -9.71 -25.11
C GLU A 96 20.65 -10.20 -26.49
N PRO A 97 20.12 -9.32 -27.35
CA PRO A 97 19.59 -9.72 -28.64
C PRO A 97 20.74 -10.09 -29.58
N GLU A 98 20.65 -11.27 -30.19
CA GLU A 98 21.64 -11.75 -31.15
C GLU A 98 21.50 -11.01 -32.50
N GLY A 99 22.62 -10.51 -33.03
CA GLY A 99 22.68 -9.91 -34.36
C GLY A 99 22.09 -8.50 -34.47
N VAL A 100 21.74 -7.84 -33.36
CA VAL A 100 21.33 -6.43 -33.38
C VAL A 100 22.55 -5.52 -33.29
N ASP A 101 22.67 -4.59 -34.24
CA ASP A 101 23.74 -3.62 -34.21
C ASP A 101 23.59 -2.66 -33.02
N ARG A 102 24.69 -2.50 -32.30
CA ARG A 102 24.72 -1.70 -31.09
C ARG A 102 24.48 -0.22 -31.36
N GLN A 103 24.98 0.28 -32.49
CA GLN A 103 24.84 1.68 -32.86
C GLN A 103 23.40 1.99 -33.25
N ASP A 104 22.74 1.09 -33.97
CA ASP A 104 21.32 1.23 -34.33
C ASP A 104 20.42 1.32 -33.09
N LEU A 105 20.67 0.45 -32.09
CA LEU A 105 19.96 0.50 -30.81
C LEU A 105 20.18 1.82 -30.07
N LEU A 106 21.41 2.34 -30.04
CA LEU A 106 21.72 3.62 -29.40
C LEU A 106 21.00 4.80 -30.08
N ILE A 107 20.90 4.78 -31.41
CA ILE A 107 20.14 5.77 -32.17
C ILE A 107 18.65 5.67 -31.84
N SER A 108 18.11 4.44 -31.77
CA SER A 108 16.71 4.21 -31.39
C SER A 108 16.40 4.68 -29.96
N ASP A 109 17.34 4.48 -29.02
CA ASP A 109 17.21 4.88 -27.63
C ASP A 109 17.20 6.39 -27.47
N ALA A 110 18.10 7.08 -28.18
CA ALA A 110 18.14 8.53 -28.21
C ALA A 110 16.84 9.11 -28.82
N ALA A 111 16.33 8.51 -29.89
CA ALA A 111 15.06 8.91 -30.50
C ALA A 111 13.87 8.65 -29.55
N TYR A 112 13.88 7.53 -28.83
CA TYR A 112 12.88 7.22 -27.80
C TYR A 112 12.87 8.29 -26.70
N GLN A 113 14.05 8.61 -26.14
CA GLN A 113 14.20 9.62 -25.08
C GLN A 113 13.84 11.04 -25.51
N ALA A 114 14.01 11.37 -26.79
CA ALA A 114 13.66 12.66 -27.36
C ALA A 114 12.17 12.77 -27.74
N LYS A 115 11.43 11.65 -27.82
CA LYS A 115 10.05 11.62 -28.34
C LYS A 115 9.02 12.25 -27.41
N LYS A 116 9.27 12.20 -26.10
CA LYS A 116 8.31 12.60 -25.07
C LYS A 116 8.98 13.49 -24.03
N ASP A 117 8.19 14.33 -23.40
CA ASP A 117 8.66 15.10 -22.27
C ASP A 117 8.99 14.18 -21.10
N PHE A 118 9.97 14.57 -20.28
CA PHE A 118 10.41 13.78 -19.13
C PHE A 118 9.25 13.40 -18.18
N ARG A 119 8.25 14.28 -18.06
CA ARG A 119 7.06 14.08 -17.23
C ARG A 119 6.02 13.10 -17.80
N GLU A 120 6.21 12.65 -19.03
CA GLU A 120 5.31 11.73 -19.71
C GLU A 120 5.80 10.28 -19.71
N TYR A 121 7.04 10.03 -19.26
CA TYR A 121 7.54 8.66 -19.15
C TYR A 121 6.83 7.90 -18.04
N GLN A 122 6.29 6.75 -18.42
CA GLN A 122 5.60 5.81 -17.55
C GLN A 122 6.13 4.41 -17.83
N GLN A 123 5.78 3.46 -16.95
CA GLN A 123 6.12 2.05 -17.13
C GLN A 123 5.69 1.56 -18.52
N PRO A 124 6.62 1.04 -19.34
CA PRO A 124 6.27 0.44 -20.63
C PRO A 124 5.32 -0.75 -20.44
N PRO A 125 4.44 -1.07 -21.40
CA PRO A 125 3.48 -2.18 -21.28
C PRO A 125 4.08 -3.57 -21.61
N SER A 126 5.39 -3.69 -21.83
CA SER A 126 6.07 -4.91 -22.25
C SER A 126 6.28 -5.93 -21.14
N ASN A 127 6.68 -7.16 -21.46
CA ASN A 127 7.03 -8.18 -20.46
C ASN A 127 8.41 -7.96 -19.83
N PHE A 128 9.34 -7.36 -20.58
CA PHE A 128 10.67 -7.02 -20.10
C PHE A 128 10.98 -5.56 -20.43
N ILE A 129 11.83 -4.98 -19.60
CA ILE A 129 12.41 -3.65 -19.84
C ILE A 129 13.92 -3.76 -19.74
N ARG A 130 14.62 -2.97 -20.55
CA ARG A 130 16.09 -2.89 -20.54
C ARG A 130 16.57 -1.51 -20.13
N CYS A 131 17.75 -1.48 -19.53
CA CYS A 131 18.46 -0.27 -19.15
C CYS A 131 19.15 0.36 -20.37
N ILE A 132 18.74 1.58 -20.75
CA ILE A 132 19.37 2.33 -21.85
C ILE A 132 20.85 2.65 -21.51
N PRO A 133 21.19 3.19 -20.32
CA PRO A 133 22.57 3.48 -19.96
C PRO A 133 23.51 2.26 -19.92
N CYS A 134 23.04 1.09 -19.48
CA CYS A 134 23.85 -0.13 -19.50
C CYS A 134 24.31 -0.46 -20.92
N TRP A 135 23.40 -0.37 -21.90
CA TRP A 135 23.73 -0.65 -23.30
C TRP A 135 24.77 0.33 -23.85
N LYS A 136 24.67 1.60 -23.48
CA LYS A 136 25.67 2.64 -23.78
C LYS A 136 27.03 2.30 -23.16
N SER A 137 27.06 1.78 -21.94
CA SER A 137 28.28 1.33 -21.24
C SER A 137 28.81 -0.04 -21.69
N GLY A 138 28.03 -0.83 -22.44
CA GLY A 138 28.44 -2.14 -22.98
C GLY A 138 28.06 -3.31 -22.11
N THR A 139 27.09 -3.12 -21.23
CA THR A 139 26.50 -4.17 -20.43
C THR A 139 25.04 -4.36 -20.83
N TRP A 140 24.52 -5.57 -20.69
CA TRP A 140 23.10 -5.85 -20.90
C TRP A 140 22.42 -6.04 -19.55
N LYS A 141 21.49 -5.14 -19.21
CA LYS A 141 20.68 -5.25 -18.00
C LYS A 141 19.21 -5.15 -18.34
N THR A 142 18.48 -6.18 -17.96
CA THR A 142 17.02 -6.30 -18.12
C THR A 142 16.35 -6.63 -16.79
N TRP A 143 15.06 -6.32 -16.72
CA TRP A 143 14.16 -6.73 -15.65
C TRP A 143 12.88 -7.31 -16.24
N THR A 144 12.29 -8.27 -15.53
CA THR A 144 10.90 -8.63 -15.75
C THR A 144 10.03 -7.46 -15.34
N ASN A 145 9.14 -7.04 -16.23
CA ASN A 145 8.27 -5.90 -16.01
C ASN A 145 7.11 -6.32 -15.10
N GLY A 146 7.03 -5.73 -13.91
CA GLY A 146 6.06 -6.10 -12.89
C GLY A 146 5.86 -4.98 -11.88
N GLN A 147 5.07 -5.24 -10.83
CA GLN A 147 4.84 -4.25 -9.78
C GLN A 147 6.07 -4.09 -8.86
N GLY A 148 6.29 -2.87 -8.37
CA GLY A 148 7.35 -2.56 -7.40
C GLY A 148 8.76 -2.39 -7.99
N LEU A 149 8.90 -2.31 -9.31
CA LEU A 149 10.19 -2.28 -9.98
C LEU A 149 10.95 -0.95 -9.81
N THR A 150 10.25 0.13 -9.46
CA THR A 150 10.81 1.48 -9.32
C THR A 150 11.95 1.56 -8.30
N ARG A 151 11.87 0.82 -7.18
CA ARG A 151 12.98 0.76 -6.20
C ARG A 151 14.23 0.14 -6.81
N ALA A 152 14.09 -1.02 -7.45
CA ALA A 152 15.20 -1.72 -8.08
C ALA A 152 15.84 -0.90 -9.21
N LEU A 153 15.03 -0.21 -10.01
CA LEU A 153 15.52 0.72 -11.03
C LEU A 153 16.30 1.88 -10.39
N ARG A 154 15.74 2.51 -9.37
CA ARG A 154 16.38 3.65 -8.70
C ARG A 154 17.72 3.26 -8.07
N THR A 155 17.78 2.11 -7.38
CA THR A 155 19.01 1.56 -6.82
C THR A 155 20.05 1.34 -7.93
N HIS A 156 19.67 0.64 -9.01
CA HIS A 156 20.58 0.40 -10.12
C HIS A 156 21.10 1.68 -10.77
N MET A 157 20.24 2.69 -10.97
CA MET A 157 20.66 3.98 -11.53
C MET A 157 21.60 4.73 -10.59
N ARG A 158 21.38 4.68 -9.28
CA ARG A 158 22.27 5.30 -8.27
C ARG A 158 23.63 4.60 -8.18
N GLU A 159 23.68 3.29 -8.36
CA GLU A 159 24.93 2.51 -8.21
C GLU A 159 25.76 2.46 -9.50
N HIS A 160 25.11 2.30 -10.66
CA HIS A 160 25.81 2.04 -11.92
C HIS A 160 25.79 3.24 -12.89
N HIS A 161 24.85 4.16 -12.74
CA HIS A 161 24.64 5.28 -13.68
C HIS A 161 24.45 6.62 -12.96
N THR A 162 25.12 6.79 -11.81
CA THR A 162 24.90 7.90 -10.87
C THR A 162 24.99 9.26 -11.55
N ALA A 163 26.05 9.48 -12.35
CA ALA A 163 26.30 10.78 -12.97
C ALA A 163 25.19 11.17 -13.95
N GLU A 164 24.80 10.25 -14.85
CA GLU A 164 23.75 10.51 -15.85
C GLU A 164 22.38 10.65 -15.19
N PHE A 165 22.09 9.79 -14.20
CA PHE A 165 20.85 9.82 -13.42
C PHE A 165 20.68 11.13 -12.65
N MET A 166 21.68 11.53 -11.85
CA MET A 166 21.62 12.74 -11.03
C MET A 166 21.60 14.01 -11.90
N HIS A 167 22.37 14.04 -12.99
CA HIS A 167 22.36 15.17 -13.92
C HIS A 167 20.97 15.39 -14.52
N LYS A 168 20.32 14.32 -15.01
CA LYS A 168 18.98 14.42 -15.59
C LYS A 168 17.93 14.81 -14.55
N CYS A 169 17.98 14.22 -13.35
CA CYS A 169 17.04 14.57 -12.27
C CYS A 169 17.17 16.05 -11.87
N SER A 170 18.41 16.55 -11.77
CA SER A 170 18.67 17.96 -11.48
C SER A 170 18.15 18.88 -12.60
N LYS A 171 18.44 18.55 -13.86
CA LYS A 171 17.98 19.31 -15.03
C LYS A 171 16.46 19.42 -15.11
N GLU A 172 15.76 18.35 -14.75
CA GLU A 172 14.29 18.27 -14.83
C GLU A 172 13.61 18.70 -13.51
N CYS A 173 14.38 19.25 -12.55
CA CYS A 173 13.93 19.69 -11.23
C CYS A 173 13.15 18.62 -10.46
N VAL A 174 13.61 17.36 -10.53
CA VAL A 174 13.00 16.24 -9.81
C VAL A 174 13.51 16.21 -8.40
N THR A 175 12.60 16.36 -7.43
CA THR A 175 12.88 16.00 -6.05
C THR A 175 12.90 14.47 -5.96
N LEU A 176 14.09 13.89 -5.90
CA LEU A 176 14.24 12.47 -5.67
C LEU A 176 13.68 12.13 -4.30
N PRO A 177 12.86 11.07 -4.17
CA PRO A 177 12.58 10.54 -2.85
C PRO A 177 13.92 10.18 -2.21
N GLU A 178 14.13 10.67 -1.00
CA GLU A 178 15.19 10.18 -0.15
C GLU A 178 15.11 8.65 -0.14
N PRO A 179 16.26 7.94 -0.16
CA PRO A 179 16.22 6.49 -0.08
C PRO A 179 15.26 6.09 1.05
N ASP A 180 14.18 5.35 0.72
CA ASP A 180 13.31 4.78 1.73
C ASP A 180 14.20 3.98 2.69
N GLY A 181 14.28 4.48 3.93
CA GLY A 181 15.18 3.96 4.94
C GLY A 181 16.37 4.89 5.17
N GLU A 182 16.17 5.92 5.99
CA GLU A 182 17.02 5.91 7.17
C GLU A 182 16.84 4.51 7.76
N ASP A 183 17.88 3.67 7.68
CA ASP A 183 17.95 2.51 8.55
C ASP A 183 17.47 3.03 9.91
N LEU A 184 16.33 2.55 10.41
CA LEU A 184 15.75 2.95 11.70
C LEU A 184 16.61 2.39 12.84
N VAL A 185 17.93 2.40 12.65
CA VAL A 185 18.94 2.29 13.66
C VAL A 185 18.82 3.58 14.45
N SER A 186 18.02 3.54 15.51
CA SER A 186 18.14 4.50 16.60
C SER A 186 19.63 4.59 16.93
N PRO A 187 20.30 5.73 16.71
CA PRO A 187 21.72 5.87 17.02
C PRO A 187 21.95 5.77 18.54
N GLU A 188 20.88 5.96 19.33
CA GLU A 188 20.90 5.86 20.78
C GLU A 188 20.80 4.40 21.24
N PRO A 189 21.65 3.98 22.20
CA PRO A 189 21.57 2.67 22.81
C PRO A 189 20.24 2.50 23.57
N TYR A 190 19.82 1.25 23.73
CA TYR A 190 18.60 0.93 24.47
C TYR A 190 18.59 1.55 25.88
N SER A 191 17.48 2.21 26.22
CA SER A 191 17.13 2.54 27.60
C SER A 191 15.63 2.33 27.81
N GLN A 192 15.24 2.08 29.06
CA GLN A 192 13.82 1.90 29.40
C GLN A 192 13.00 3.15 29.08
N ASP A 193 13.55 4.33 29.31
CA ASP A 193 12.88 5.60 29.03
C ASP A 193 12.69 5.82 27.54
N LEU A 194 13.69 5.47 26.72
CA LEU A 194 13.59 5.56 25.27
C LEU A 194 12.55 4.59 24.70
N LEU A 195 12.48 3.35 25.22
CA LEU A 195 11.44 2.40 24.87
C LEU A 195 10.04 2.96 25.21
N ASN A 196 9.86 3.48 26.43
CA ASN A 196 8.59 4.04 26.87
C ASN A 196 8.17 5.23 26.00
N ARG A 197 9.13 6.10 25.67
CA ARG A 197 8.92 7.25 24.79
C ARG A 197 8.49 6.83 23.39
N TYR A 198 9.19 5.90 22.76
CA TYR A 198 8.84 5.44 21.41
C TYR A 198 7.49 4.72 21.35
N ILE A 199 7.12 3.97 22.40
CA ILE A 199 5.77 3.40 22.49
C ILE A 199 4.71 4.51 22.58
N ALA A 200 4.93 5.54 23.40
CA ALA A 200 4.00 6.66 23.53
C ALA A 200 3.88 7.47 22.22
N GLU A 201 5.00 7.72 21.53
CA GLU A 201 5.04 8.38 20.24
C GLU A 201 4.29 7.55 19.17
N TRP A 202 4.55 6.24 19.09
CA TRP A 202 3.83 5.34 18.18
C TRP A 202 2.32 5.36 18.41
N VAL A 203 1.90 5.30 19.68
CA VAL A 203 0.47 5.36 20.04
C VAL A 203 -0.18 6.67 19.59
N ALA A 204 0.51 7.80 19.76
CA ALA A 204 0.02 9.10 19.35
C ALA A 204 0.02 9.31 17.83
N ILE A 205 1.06 8.85 17.12
CA ILE A 205 1.23 9.04 15.68
C ILE A 205 0.18 8.27 14.89
N ASP A 206 -0.07 7.03 15.27
CA ASP A 206 -0.93 6.10 14.53
C ASP A 206 -2.32 5.93 15.17
N ASP A 207 -2.68 6.82 16.10
CA ASP A 207 -3.96 6.83 16.83
C ASP A 207 -4.33 5.45 17.42
N GLN A 208 -3.34 4.79 18.02
CA GLN A 208 -3.54 3.48 18.62
C GLN A 208 -4.35 3.63 19.91
N ALA A 209 -5.18 2.63 20.21
CA ALA A 209 -5.86 2.59 21.49
C ALA A 209 -4.83 2.45 22.62
N MET A 210 -4.92 3.31 23.66
CA MET A 210 -4.03 3.22 24.84
C MET A 210 -3.99 1.82 25.46
N GLN A 211 -5.09 1.07 25.38
CA GLN A 211 -5.18 -0.30 25.90
C GLN A 211 -4.29 -1.31 25.14
N VAL A 212 -3.74 -0.96 23.97
CA VAL A 212 -2.87 -1.86 23.19
C VAL A 212 -1.67 -2.35 24.01
N VAL A 213 -1.13 -1.50 24.90
CA VAL A 213 0.01 -1.86 25.75
C VAL A 213 -0.34 -2.85 26.87
N GLU A 214 -1.63 -3.02 27.16
CA GLU A 214 -2.13 -4.01 28.12
C GLU A 214 -2.46 -5.35 27.47
N ARG A 215 -2.57 -5.39 26.13
CA ARG A 215 -2.86 -6.63 25.40
C ARG A 215 -1.70 -7.62 25.52
N MET A 216 -2.04 -8.88 25.77
CA MET A 216 -1.06 -9.94 25.95
C MET A 216 -0.28 -10.21 24.67
N GLU A 217 -0.92 -10.06 23.52
CA GLU A 217 -0.35 -10.24 22.20
C GLU A 217 0.79 -9.23 21.97
N PHE A 218 0.54 -7.95 22.26
CA PHE A 218 1.55 -6.90 22.16
C PHE A 218 2.73 -7.16 23.10
N ARG A 219 2.45 -7.46 24.39
CA ARG A 219 3.50 -7.76 25.38
C ARG A 219 4.35 -8.96 24.98
N ARG A 220 3.73 -10.00 24.43
CA ARG A 220 4.41 -11.22 23.96
C ARG A 220 5.39 -10.91 22.83
N ILE A 221 5.02 -10.02 21.89
CA ILE A 221 5.88 -9.64 20.77
C ILE A 221 7.14 -8.92 21.29
N ILE A 222 7.00 -7.95 22.20
CA ILE A 222 8.14 -7.22 22.77
C ILE A 222 9.07 -8.17 23.52
N LEU A 223 8.53 -9.05 24.37
CA LEU A 223 9.33 -10.02 25.13
C LEU A 223 10.00 -11.08 24.25
N LEU A 224 9.42 -11.38 23.08
CA LEU A 224 10.06 -12.25 22.09
C LEU A 224 11.23 -11.52 21.42
N ALA A 225 11.01 -10.28 20.97
CA ALA A 225 12.04 -9.46 20.34
C ALA A 225 13.25 -9.23 21.28
N SER A 226 13.01 -9.00 22.57
CA SER A 226 14.08 -8.82 23.56
C SER A 226 14.93 -10.07 23.81
N LYS A 227 14.45 -11.25 23.40
CA LYS A 227 15.17 -12.53 23.52
C LYS A 227 15.91 -12.92 22.25
N SER A 228 15.88 -12.08 21.22
CA SER A 228 16.61 -12.35 19.99
C SER A 228 18.11 -12.50 20.29
N PRO A 229 18.79 -13.55 19.75
CA PRO A 229 20.21 -13.76 19.99
C PRO A 229 21.09 -12.66 19.37
N GLN A 230 20.55 -11.92 18.40
CA GLN A 230 21.18 -10.77 17.77
C GLN A 230 20.20 -9.60 17.76
N PRO A 231 20.68 -8.34 17.81
CA PRO A 231 19.82 -7.18 17.61
C PRO A 231 19.02 -7.31 16.31
N LEU A 232 17.71 -7.05 16.38
CA LEU A 232 16.86 -7.08 15.19
C LEU A 232 17.23 -5.93 14.26
N SER A 233 17.35 -6.23 12.97
CA SER A 233 17.44 -5.24 11.91
C SER A 233 16.06 -4.87 11.39
N ASP A 234 15.93 -3.75 10.67
CA ASP A 234 14.66 -3.37 10.03
C ASP A 234 14.13 -4.49 9.11
N SER A 235 15.04 -5.22 8.46
CA SER A 235 14.69 -6.34 7.59
C SER A 235 14.03 -7.52 8.32
N ASP A 236 14.24 -7.67 9.63
CA ASP A 236 13.64 -8.68 10.48
C ASP A 236 12.22 -8.29 10.92
N ILE A 237 11.88 -7.00 10.86
CA ILE A 237 10.58 -6.48 11.24
C ILE A 237 9.57 -6.70 10.10
N LEU A 238 8.32 -7.02 10.46
CA LEU A 238 7.27 -7.28 9.49
C LEU A 238 6.86 -6.00 8.76
N HIS A 239 7.11 -5.95 7.46
CA HIS A 239 6.46 -4.98 6.56
C HIS A 239 5.10 -5.50 6.09
N ARG A 240 4.23 -4.58 5.63
CA ARG A 240 2.87 -4.86 5.14
C ARG A 240 2.79 -6.11 4.26
N THR A 241 3.65 -6.22 3.25
CA THR A 241 3.63 -7.36 2.32
C THR A 241 3.95 -8.70 3.01
N LYS A 242 4.92 -8.72 3.93
CA LYS A 242 5.25 -9.91 4.72
C LYS A 242 4.09 -10.28 5.64
N LEU A 243 3.49 -9.28 6.30
CA LEU A 243 2.34 -9.49 7.18
C LEU A 243 1.14 -10.08 6.43
N THR A 244 0.79 -9.55 5.24
CA THR A 244 -0.28 -10.11 4.41
C THR A 244 -0.04 -11.58 4.12
N LYS A 245 1.18 -11.94 3.69
CA LYS A 245 1.53 -13.32 3.39
C LYS A 245 1.44 -14.22 4.61
N VAL A 246 2.01 -13.81 5.75
CA VAL A 246 1.98 -14.60 7.00
C VAL A 246 0.54 -14.84 7.44
N THR A 247 -0.33 -13.83 7.38
CA THR A 247 -1.74 -13.98 7.72
C THR A 247 -2.48 -14.94 6.78
N GLU A 248 -2.22 -14.85 5.47
CA GLU A 248 -2.79 -15.79 4.50
C GLU A 248 -2.36 -17.23 4.75
N ASP A 249 -1.09 -17.44 5.09
CA ASP A 249 -0.53 -18.77 5.33
C ASP A 249 -1.11 -19.37 6.62
N LEU A 250 -1.17 -18.61 7.71
CA LEU A 250 -1.81 -19.04 8.97
C LEU A 250 -3.29 -19.38 8.77
N TYR A 251 -4.03 -18.57 8.01
CA TYR A 251 -5.43 -18.84 7.72
C TYR A 251 -5.63 -20.13 6.91
N LYS A 252 -4.74 -20.43 5.96
CA LYS A 252 -4.79 -21.68 5.18
C LYS A 252 -4.51 -22.88 6.07
N GLU A 253 -3.51 -22.79 6.94
CA GLU A 253 -3.18 -23.86 7.90
C GLU A 253 -4.38 -24.17 8.81
N ASP A 254 -5.04 -23.15 9.35
CA ASP A 254 -6.24 -23.31 10.17
C ASP A 254 -7.39 -23.97 9.38
N LEU A 255 -7.63 -23.52 8.14
CA LEU A 255 -8.65 -24.12 7.27
C LEU A 255 -8.35 -25.59 6.96
N ASP A 256 -7.09 -25.93 6.73
CA ASP A 256 -6.69 -27.30 6.45
C ASP A 256 -6.86 -28.20 7.69
N CYS A 257 -6.56 -27.68 8.88
CA CYS A 257 -6.83 -28.34 10.15
C CYS A 257 -8.33 -28.64 10.30
N ILE A 258 -9.18 -27.62 10.18
CA ILE A 258 -10.64 -27.75 10.28
C ILE A 258 -11.18 -28.73 9.24
N ARG A 259 -10.69 -28.67 7.99
CA ARG A 259 -11.11 -29.60 6.93
C ARG A 259 -10.75 -31.05 7.28
N ASN A 260 -9.59 -31.27 7.89
CA ASN A 260 -9.15 -32.60 8.29
C ASN A 260 -9.99 -33.14 9.46
N GLU A 261 -10.30 -32.32 10.47
CA GLU A 261 -11.22 -32.68 11.55
C GLU A 261 -12.63 -33.03 11.03
N LEU A 262 -13.15 -32.24 10.07
CA LEU A 262 -14.45 -32.52 9.45
C LEU A 262 -14.44 -33.83 8.65
N LYS A 263 -13.37 -34.12 7.89
CA LYS A 263 -13.25 -35.40 7.18
C LYS A 263 -13.22 -36.60 8.13
N GLN A 264 -12.53 -36.46 9.26
CA GLN A 264 -12.45 -37.51 10.28
C GLN A 264 -13.82 -37.76 10.92
N THR A 265 -14.56 -36.71 11.29
CA THR A 265 -15.89 -36.84 11.89
C THR A 265 -16.93 -37.43 10.93
N TRP A 266 -16.84 -37.14 9.63
CA TRP A 266 -17.76 -37.68 8.62
C TRP A 266 -17.41 -39.13 8.21
N GLY A 267 -16.17 -39.57 8.44
CA GLY A 267 -15.73 -40.95 8.19
C GLY A 267 -16.13 -41.96 9.28
N VAL A 268 -16.64 -41.50 10.43
CA VAL A 268 -17.01 -42.35 11.59
C VAL A 268 -18.48 -42.83 11.53
N PHE A 269 -19.28 -42.33 10.59
CA PHE A 269 -20.70 -42.72 10.42
C PHE A 269 -20.95 -43.73 9.29
N ARG A 270 -20.03 -44.68 9.04
CA ARG A 270 -20.25 -45.80 8.12
C ARG A 270 -20.23 -47.15 8.82
#